data_AF-N9T8V3-F1
#
_entry.id   AF-N9T8V3-F1
#
_cell.length_a   1.000
_cell.length_b   1.000
_cell.length_c   1.000
_cell.angle_alpha   90.00
_cell.angle_beta   90.00
_cell.angle_gamma   90.00
#
_symmetry.space_group_name_H-M   'P 1'
#
loop_
_entity.id
_entity.type
_entity.pdbx_description
1 polymer ?
#
loop_
_entity_poly.entity_id
_entity_poly.type
_entity_poly.pdbx_seq_one_letter_code
_entity_poly.pdbx_strand_id
1 'polypeptide(L)' 'MEQYFEWDEAKNRKNQKKHDISFETASLVFEDPLRISIQDRHTDGEERWQTIGKVKG' A
#
# COMPACT_ATOMS: atom_id res chain seq x y z
N MET A 1 -2.56 14.96 10.66
CA MET A 1 -1.31 14.81 9.89
C MET A 1 -1.70 14.31 8.53
N GLU A 2 -1.36 15.05 7.47
CA GLU A 2 -1.57 14.59 6.11
C GLU A 2 -0.56 13.47 5.80
N GLN A 3 -1.06 12.33 5.31
CA GLN A 3 -0.20 11.25 4.80
C GLN A 3 -0.02 11.45 3.31
N TYR A 4 1.23 11.59 2.87
CA TYR A 4 1.58 11.70 1.46
C TYR A 4 2.03 10.33 0.96
N PHE A 5 1.49 9.92 -0.19
CA PHE A 5 1.85 8.67 -0.86
C PHE A 5 2.31 8.98 -2.28
N GLU A 6 3.35 8.28 -2.72
CA GLU A 6 3.84 8.35 -4.08
C GLU A 6 4.04 6.96 -4.66
N TRP A 7 3.88 6.85 -5.97
CA TRP A 7 4.15 5.64 -6.72
C TRP A 7 4.39 5.94 -8.20
N ASP A 8 5.00 4.99 -8.89
CA ASP A 8 5.08 4.99 -10.34
C ASP A 8 3.70 4.62 -10.94
N GLU A 9 3.20 5.47 -11.83
CA GLU A 9 1.90 5.29 -12.49
C GLU A 9 1.82 4.06 -13.41
N ALA A 10 2.93 3.66 -14.04
CA ALA A 10 2.97 2.41 -14.80
C ALA A 10 2.87 1.19 -13.88
N LYS A 11 3.42 1.26 -12.66
CA LYS A 11 3.25 0.23 -11.63
C LYS A 11 1.81 0.18 -11.11
N ASN A 12 1.17 1.33 -10.87
CA ASN A 12 -0.24 1.37 -10.48
C ASN A 12 -1.14 0.70 -11.53
N ARG A 13 -0.97 1.05 -12.82
CA ARG A 13 -1.71 0.40 -13.92
C ARG A 13 -1.48 -1.10 -14.01
N LYS A 14 -0.26 -1.57 -13.77
CA LYS A 14 0.04 -3.01 -13.73
C LYS A 14 -0.63 -3.69 -12.52
N ASN A 15 -0.66 -3.03 -11.37
CA ASN A 15 -1.31 -3.53 -10.17
C ASN A 15 -2.82 -3.70 -10.38
N GLN A 16 -3.48 -2.69 -10.96
CA GLN A 16 -4.90 -2.76 -11.31
C GLN A 16 -5.19 -3.94 -12.25
N LYS A 17 -4.39 -4.14 -13.30
CA LYS A 17 -4.57 -5.28 -14.22
C LYS A 17 -4.38 -6.65 -13.54
N LYS A 18 -3.49 -6.74 -12.56
CA LYS A 18 -3.13 -8.01 -11.90
C LYS A 18 -4.02 -8.36 -10.70
N HIS A 19 -4.48 -7.34 -9.99
CA HIS A 19 -5.12 -7.47 -8.68
C HIS A 19 -6.47 -6.76 -8.58
N ASP A 20 -6.91 -6.09 -9.65
CA ASP A 20 -8.16 -5.32 -9.73
C ASP A 20 -8.29 -4.23 -8.65
N ILE A 21 -7.14 -3.71 -8.20
CA ILE A 21 -7.06 -2.66 -7.18
C ILE A 21 -6.00 -1.62 -7.55
N SER A 22 -6.36 -0.35 -7.39
CA SER A 22 -5.46 0.79 -7.60
C SER A 22 -4.69 1.13 -6.32
N PHE A 23 -3.55 1.81 -6.43
CA PHE A 23 -2.78 2.25 -5.26
C PHE A 23 -3.48 3.36 -4.47
N GLU A 24 -4.31 4.17 -5.11
CA GLU A 24 -5.21 5.13 -4.45
C GLU A 24 -6.22 4.40 -3.55
N THR A 25 -6.72 3.25 -3.98
CA THR A 25 -7.63 2.45 -3.15
C THR A 25 -6.86 1.68 -2.08
N ALA A 26 -5.71 1.11 -2.43
CA ALA A 26 -4.89 0.36 -1.50
C ALA A 26 -4.33 1.23 -0.37
N SER A 27 -4.03 2.51 -0.62
CA SER A 27 -3.54 3.44 0.41
C SER A 27 -4.57 3.72 1.52
N LEU A 28 -5.87 3.52 1.24
CA LEU A 28 -6.91 3.60 2.27
C LEU A 28 -6.72 2.56 3.39
N VAL A 29 -5.88 1.52 3.19
CA VAL A 29 -5.52 0.59 4.27
C VAL A 29 -4.87 1.30 5.46
N PHE A 30 -4.24 2.45 5.23
CA PHE A 30 -3.65 3.29 6.28
C PHE A 30 -4.67 4.13 7.05
N GLU A 31 -5.95 4.10 6.66
CA GLU A 31 -7.05 4.69 7.40
C GLU A 31 -7.70 3.70 8.38
N ASP A 32 -7.46 2.39 8.20
CA ASP A 32 -7.97 1.38 9.12
C ASP A 32 -7.23 1.49 10.48
N PRO A 33 -7.94 1.78 11.59
CA PRO A 33 -7.34 1.85 12.92
C PRO A 33 -6.89 0.48 13.44
N LEU A 34 -7.37 -0.63 12.85
CA LEU A 34 -7.01 -2.00 13.20
C LEU A 34 -5.99 -2.61 12.23
N ARG A 35 -5.40 -1.81 11.34
CA ARG A 35 -4.37 -2.30 10.42
C ARG A 35 -3.18 -2.88 11.18
N ILE A 36 -2.56 -3.87 10.57
CA ILE A 36 -1.32 -4.47 11.04
C ILE A 36 -0.23 -4.15 10.00
N SER A 37 0.85 -3.51 10.45
CA SER A 37 2.04 -3.26 9.63
C SER A 37 3.22 -4.03 10.19
N ILE A 38 3.86 -4.83 9.33
CA ILE A 38 5.02 -5.66 9.68
C ILE A 38 6.14 -5.31 8.71
N GLN A 39 7.32 -5.04 9.26
CA GLN A 39 8.53 -4.93 8.48
C GLN A 39 8.90 -6.33 7.94
N ASP A 40 8.91 -6.49 6.62
CA ASP A 40 9.12 -7.80 5.96
C ASP A 40 10.61 -8.05 5.72
N ARG A 41 11.26 -7.16 4.96
CA ARG A 41 12.66 -7.32 4.57
C ARG A 41 13.32 -6.00 4.23
N HIS A 42 14.63 -6.05 4.05
CA HIS A 42 15.40 -4.96 3.45
C HIS A 42 15.68 -5.27 1.98
N THR A 43 15.62 -4.27 1.11
CA THR A 43 15.92 -4.42 -0.32
C THR A 43 16.56 -3.14 -0.82
N ASP A 44 17.70 -3.25 -1.50
CA ASP A 44 18.46 -2.11 -2.03
C ASP A 44 18.80 -1.02 -1.00
N GLY A 45 18.98 -1.42 0.27
CA GLY A 45 19.26 -0.51 1.38
C GLY A 45 18.02 0.12 2.02
N GLU A 46 16.82 -0.21 1.54
CA GLU A 46 15.56 0.34 2.05
C GLU A 46 14.73 -0.71 2.79
N GLU A 47 13.94 -0.27 3.77
CA GLU A 47 12.96 -1.11 4.46
C GLU A 47 11.73 -1.35 3.59
N ARG A 48 11.29 -2.60 3.52
CA ARG A 48 10.02 -2.98 2.90
C ARG A 48 9.03 -3.39 3.98
N TRP A 49 7.88 -2.74 3.94
CA TRP A 49 6.78 -2.97 4.88
C TRP A 49 5.60 -3.63 4.18
N GLN A 50 4.93 -4.54 4.89
CA GLN A 50 3.63 -5.07 4.49
C GLN A 50 2.57 -4.55 5.47
N THR A 51 1.48 -4.01 4.93
CA THR A 51 0.34 -3.53 5.71
C THR A 51 -0.91 -4.30 5.31
N ILE A 52 -1.59 -4.88 6.30
CA ILE A 52 -2.85 -5.62 6.14
C ILE A 52 -3.92 -4.88 6.93
N GLY A 53 -5.05 -4.61 6.29
CA GLY A 53 -6.19 -3.93 6.89
C GLY A 53 -7.40 -4.01 5.98
N LYS A 54 -8.53 -3.48 6.45
CA LYS A 54 -9.78 -3.45 5.69
C LYS A 54 -9.92 -2.13 4.95
N VAL A 55 -10.23 -2.21 3.65
CA VAL A 55 -10.59 -1.06 2.82
C VAL A 55 -12.04 -1.22 2.38
N LYS A 56 -12.90 -0.29 2.80
CA LYS A 56 -14.36 -0.30 2.62
C LYS A 56 -15.04 -1.50 3.31
N GLY A 57 -15.93 -1.16 4.24
CA GLY A 57 -16.67 -2.06 5.13
C GLY A 57 -17.62 -2.99 4.41
#